data_AF-A0A2G6NM58-F1
#
_entry.id   AF-A0A2G6NM58-F1
#
_cell.length_a   1.000
_cell.length_b   1.000
_cell.length_c   1.000
_cell.angle_alpha   90.00
_cell.angle_beta   90.00
_cell.angle_gamma   90.00
#
_symmetry.space_group_name_H-M   'P 1'
#
loop_
_entity.id
_entity.type
_entity.pdbx_description
1 polymer ?
#
loop_
_entity_poly.entity_id
_entity_poly.type
_entity_poly.pdbx_seq_one_letter_code
_entity_poly.pdbx_strand_id
1 'polypeptide(L)'
;MKTFLRDTINYLDLFSWFFVFVFFCGSALIFDGSLALAAAGATAIIIEMLFIAIAVEIIIESLKNKKGIGTLTGFITNGPEAVCLIVGLAVGDIIFAASTPLGSNFINPLLLLVAALLSGQLLTLFRCHRGYSLFTIFGTASLAGSFFLLKTPHYPYWLFSALALTLPLFYLRPEEQKRQEEAFTFSPALWLLPAVILLTAAGYFLDPVVSFTAHHSRVPKGVIGFIVLSTLTSWPEFKSCLALLKRKQLVGAILNITVSNITNIWLAAIGVAAYYFGGQ
;
A
#
# COMPACT_ATOMS: atom_id res chain seq x y z
N MET A 1 -17.97 -0.57 17.17
CA MET A 1 -18.13 -0.72 15.70
C MET A 1 -18.61 0.54 15.01
N LYS A 2 -19.78 1.11 15.35
CA LYS A 2 -20.29 2.33 14.67
C LYS A 2 -19.33 3.53 14.75
N THR A 3 -18.72 3.77 15.92
CA THR A 3 -17.70 4.83 16.10
C THR A 3 -16.43 4.53 15.31
N PHE A 4 -15.95 3.27 15.36
CA PHE A 4 -14.78 2.81 14.60
C PHE A 4 -14.94 3.06 13.09
N LEU A 5 -16.06 2.62 12.48
CA LEU A 5 -16.32 2.83 11.05
C LEU A 5 -16.41 4.31 10.66
N ARG A 6 -16.88 5.16 11.58
CA ARG A 6 -16.92 6.61 11.38
C ARG A 6 -15.53 7.23 11.45
N ASP A 7 -14.63 6.68 12.25
CA ASP A 7 -13.25 7.14 12.36
C ASP A 7 -12.39 6.62 11.19
N THR A 8 -12.72 5.43 10.66
CA THR A 8 -12.16 4.84 9.44
C THR A 8 -12.35 5.75 8.22
N ILE A 9 -13.58 6.26 8.02
CA ILE A 9 -13.93 7.13 6.88
C ILE A 9 -13.98 8.58 7.35
N ASN A 10 -12.97 9.35 7.00
CA ASN A 10 -12.88 10.76 7.36
C ASN A 10 -12.73 11.67 6.13
N TYR A 11 -12.70 12.98 6.37
CA TYR A 11 -12.61 13.98 5.30
C TYR A 11 -11.33 13.86 4.45
N LEU A 12 -10.27 13.23 4.97
CA LEU A 12 -9.06 12.98 4.19
C LEU A 12 -9.35 11.99 3.05
N ASP A 13 -10.21 10.99 3.26
CA ASP A 13 -10.57 10.00 2.23
C ASP A 13 -11.22 10.66 1.00
N LEU A 14 -11.89 11.80 1.17
CA LEU A 14 -12.41 12.57 0.03
C LEU A 14 -11.31 13.03 -0.92
N PHE A 15 -10.09 13.29 -0.43
CA PHE A 15 -8.96 13.67 -1.29
C PHE A 15 -8.49 12.50 -2.15
N SER A 16 -8.38 11.30 -1.58
CA SER A 16 -7.99 10.12 -2.36
C SER A 16 -9.07 9.76 -3.37
N TRP A 17 -10.35 9.87 -3.01
CA TRP A 17 -11.47 9.63 -3.92
C TRP A 17 -11.52 10.66 -5.05
N PHE A 18 -11.34 11.93 -4.73
CA PHE A 18 -11.27 12.99 -5.73
C PHE A 18 -10.09 12.79 -6.68
N PHE A 19 -8.92 12.40 -6.15
CA PHE A 19 -7.76 12.06 -6.96
C PHE A 19 -8.06 10.94 -7.97
N VAL A 20 -8.67 9.83 -7.52
CA VAL A 20 -9.06 8.71 -8.40
C VAL A 20 -10.01 9.18 -9.50
N PHE A 21 -11.01 9.97 -9.14
CA PHE A 21 -12.00 10.47 -10.08
C PHE A 21 -11.37 11.38 -11.13
N VAL A 22 -10.54 12.35 -10.70
CA VAL A 22 -9.82 13.26 -11.60
C VAL A 22 -8.85 12.51 -12.50
N PHE A 23 -8.13 11.52 -11.97
CA PHE A 23 -7.17 10.73 -12.75
C PHE A 23 -7.85 10.01 -13.92
N PHE A 24 -8.92 9.25 -13.65
CA PHE A 24 -9.59 8.48 -14.70
C PHE A 24 -10.43 9.32 -15.66
N CYS A 25 -11.17 10.30 -15.15
CA CYS A 25 -11.94 11.22 -15.99
C CYS A 25 -11.01 12.11 -16.83
N GLY A 26 -9.91 12.59 -16.25
CA GLY A 26 -8.89 13.36 -16.97
C GLY A 26 -8.23 12.53 -18.06
N SER A 27 -7.87 11.28 -17.78
CA SER A 27 -7.35 10.37 -18.80
C SER A 27 -8.36 10.11 -19.91
N ALA A 28 -9.63 9.86 -19.59
CA ALA A 28 -10.67 9.66 -20.58
C ALA A 28 -10.83 10.89 -21.50
N LEU A 29 -10.73 12.11 -20.96
CA LEU A 29 -10.79 13.34 -21.75
C LEU A 29 -9.58 13.52 -22.66
N ILE A 30 -8.37 13.19 -22.19
CA ILE A 30 -7.13 13.41 -22.93
C ILE A 30 -6.92 12.35 -24.03
N PHE A 31 -7.31 11.10 -23.76
CA PHE A 31 -7.00 9.95 -24.61
C PHE A 31 -8.20 9.36 -25.34
N ASP A 32 -9.29 10.13 -25.47
CA ASP A 32 -10.51 9.71 -26.18
C ASP A 32 -11.15 8.43 -25.60
N GLY A 33 -11.31 8.45 -24.27
CA GLY A 33 -12.04 7.46 -23.49
C GLY A 33 -13.51 7.86 -23.26
N SER A 34 -14.31 6.94 -22.76
CA SER A 34 -15.70 7.23 -22.39
C SER A 34 -15.74 7.86 -21.00
N LEU A 35 -16.01 9.17 -20.92
CA LEU A 35 -16.06 9.88 -19.64
C LEU A 35 -17.07 9.27 -18.65
N ALA A 36 -18.27 8.92 -19.10
CA ALA A 36 -19.30 8.35 -18.25
C ALA A 36 -18.91 6.97 -17.69
N LEU A 37 -18.34 6.10 -18.53
CA LEU A 37 -17.92 4.76 -18.11
C LEU A 37 -16.63 4.81 -17.29
N ALA A 38 -15.71 5.74 -17.58
CA ALA A 38 -14.53 6.00 -16.77
C ALA A 38 -14.91 6.52 -15.37
N ALA A 39 -15.89 7.42 -15.27
CA ALA A 39 -16.43 7.89 -13.98
C ALA A 39 -17.11 6.76 -13.18
N ALA A 40 -17.87 5.90 -13.85
CA ALA A 40 -18.46 4.72 -13.23
C ALA A 40 -17.38 3.75 -12.72
N GLY A 41 -16.35 3.48 -13.54
CA GLY A 41 -15.21 2.66 -13.16
C GLY A 41 -14.42 3.23 -11.98
N ALA A 42 -14.13 4.54 -12.00
CA ALA A 42 -13.48 5.25 -10.89
C ALA A 42 -14.28 5.12 -9.58
N THR A 43 -15.60 5.27 -9.66
CA THR A 43 -16.50 5.09 -8.51
C THR A 43 -16.45 3.66 -7.98
N ALA A 44 -16.45 2.67 -8.88
CA ALA A 44 -16.32 1.26 -8.50
C ALA A 44 -14.98 0.96 -7.82
N ILE A 45 -13.85 1.50 -8.33
CA ILE A 45 -12.53 1.37 -7.69
C ILE A 45 -12.55 1.98 -6.29
N ILE A 46 -13.15 3.16 -6.11
CA ILE A 46 -13.26 3.81 -4.80
C ILE A 46 -14.03 2.93 -3.82
N ILE A 47 -15.15 2.34 -4.24
CA ILE A 47 -15.98 1.47 -3.42
C ILE A 47 -15.24 0.18 -3.05
N GLU A 48 -14.58 -0.47 -4.01
CA GLU A 48 -13.78 -1.67 -3.76
C GLU A 48 -12.65 -1.40 -2.77
N MET A 49 -11.90 -0.32 -2.98
CA MET A 49 -10.80 0.05 -2.10
C MET A 49 -11.28 0.48 -0.71
N LEU A 50 -12.50 1.02 -0.59
CA LEU A 50 -13.12 1.27 0.70
C LEU A 50 -13.39 -0.04 1.46
N PHE A 51 -13.92 -1.06 0.80
CA PHE A 51 -14.14 -2.36 1.45
C PHE A 51 -12.82 -3.02 1.88
N ILE A 52 -11.81 -2.97 1.01
CA ILE A 52 -10.45 -3.45 1.33
C ILE A 52 -9.89 -2.69 2.54
N ALA A 53 -9.98 -1.37 2.56
CA ALA A 53 -9.48 -0.55 3.66
C ALA A 53 -10.20 -0.87 4.99
N ILE A 54 -11.53 -0.98 4.98
CA ILE A 54 -12.32 -1.36 6.16
C ILE A 54 -11.90 -2.73 6.68
N ALA A 55 -11.76 -3.72 5.79
CA ALA A 55 -11.35 -5.06 6.17
C ALA A 55 -9.95 -5.07 6.81
N VAL A 56 -9.00 -4.35 6.22
CA VAL A 56 -7.63 -4.23 6.73
C VAL A 56 -7.60 -3.53 8.08
N GLU A 57 -8.34 -2.43 8.26
CA GLU A 57 -8.43 -1.76 9.56
C GLU A 57 -9.01 -2.67 10.65
N ILE A 58 -10.04 -3.49 10.34
CA ILE A 58 -10.59 -4.46 11.27
C ILE A 58 -9.55 -5.54 11.64
N ILE A 59 -8.77 -6.01 10.67
CA ILE A 59 -7.69 -6.98 10.90
C ILE A 59 -6.59 -6.39 11.78
N ILE A 60 -6.18 -5.13 11.53
CA ILE A 60 -5.19 -4.41 12.35
C ILE A 60 -5.70 -4.30 13.79
N GLU A 61 -6.91 -3.79 13.98
CA GLU A 61 -7.53 -3.64 15.31
C GLU A 61 -7.65 -4.99 16.03
N SER A 62 -7.90 -6.06 15.29
CA SER A 62 -7.99 -7.42 15.87
C SER A 62 -6.64 -7.99 16.31
N LEU A 63 -5.52 -7.46 15.79
CA LEU A 63 -4.16 -7.95 16.03
C LEU A 63 -3.31 -6.99 16.90
N LYS A 64 -3.86 -5.83 17.29
CA LYS A 64 -3.15 -4.69 17.91
C LYS A 64 -2.57 -4.88 19.32
N ASN A 65 -2.72 -6.04 19.95
CA ASN A 65 -2.08 -6.31 21.26
C ASN A 65 -1.10 -7.50 21.20
N LYS A 66 -0.69 -7.94 20.00
CA LYS A 66 0.38 -8.95 19.84
C LYS A 66 1.77 -8.29 19.93
N LYS A 67 2.78 -9.00 20.45
CA LYS A 67 4.16 -8.49 20.50
C LYS A 67 4.70 -8.21 19.08
N GLY A 68 5.42 -7.10 18.89
CA GLY A 68 6.11 -6.77 17.62
C GLY A 68 5.30 -5.93 16.62
N ILE A 69 4.40 -5.08 17.10
CA ILE A 69 3.39 -4.42 16.28
C ILE A 69 3.88 -3.41 15.26
N GLY A 70 4.90 -2.57 15.46
CA GLY A 70 5.34 -1.71 14.35
C GLY A 70 5.75 -2.51 13.11
N THR A 71 6.36 -3.67 13.34
CA THR A 71 6.69 -4.64 12.28
C THR A 71 5.44 -5.37 11.77
N LEU A 72 4.57 -5.86 12.66
CA LEU A 72 3.34 -6.58 12.28
C LEU A 72 2.32 -5.68 11.58
N THR A 73 2.17 -4.43 12.00
CA THR A 73 1.37 -3.39 11.37
C THR A 73 1.91 -3.10 10.00
N GLY A 74 3.22 -2.91 9.81
CA GLY A 74 3.80 -2.78 8.47
C GLY A 74 3.52 -3.99 7.56
N PHE A 75 3.44 -5.21 8.10
CA PHE A 75 3.01 -6.37 7.31
C PHE A 75 1.50 -6.39 7.02
N ILE A 76 0.66 -6.06 8.01
CA ILE A 76 -0.80 -6.08 7.87
C ILE A 76 -1.30 -4.92 7.01
N THR A 77 -0.70 -3.73 7.11
CA THR A 77 -1.07 -2.55 6.30
C THR A 77 -0.76 -2.74 4.84
N ASN A 78 0.18 -3.65 4.50
CA ASN A 78 0.42 -4.12 3.13
C ASN A 78 -0.54 -5.22 2.67
N GLY A 79 -1.57 -5.54 3.45
CA GLY A 79 -2.64 -6.45 3.08
C GLY A 79 -3.33 -6.06 1.75
N PRO A 80 -3.69 -4.79 1.51
CA PRO A 80 -4.25 -4.33 0.24
C PRO A 80 -3.30 -4.56 -0.95
N GLU A 81 -2.00 -4.29 -0.80
CA GLU A 81 -0.97 -4.56 -1.80
C GLU A 81 -0.85 -6.05 -2.10
N ALA A 82 -0.85 -6.89 -1.07
CA ALA A 82 -0.81 -8.34 -1.20
C ALA A 82 -2.05 -8.86 -1.96
N VAL A 83 -3.24 -8.29 -1.71
CA VAL A 83 -4.45 -8.62 -2.48
C VAL A 83 -4.27 -8.25 -3.96
N CYS A 84 -3.79 -7.04 -4.26
CA CYS A 84 -3.52 -6.62 -5.64
C CYS A 84 -2.53 -7.54 -6.34
N LEU A 85 -1.45 -7.94 -5.64
CA LEU A 85 -0.45 -8.88 -6.14
C LEU A 85 -1.07 -10.24 -6.49
N ILE A 86 -1.81 -10.84 -5.56
CA ILE A 86 -2.44 -12.16 -5.76
C ILE A 86 -3.40 -12.12 -6.94
N VAL A 87 -4.21 -11.06 -7.03
CA VAL A 87 -5.18 -10.86 -8.10
C VAL A 87 -4.48 -10.72 -9.45
N GLY A 88 -3.42 -9.92 -9.55
CA GLY A 88 -2.66 -9.79 -10.79
C GLY A 88 -1.97 -11.09 -11.22
N LEU A 89 -1.39 -11.84 -10.27
CA LEU A 89 -0.78 -13.15 -10.53
C LEU A 89 -1.82 -14.17 -10.99
N ALA A 90 -3.02 -14.17 -10.42
CA ALA A 90 -4.09 -15.09 -10.81
C ALA A 90 -4.55 -14.93 -12.27
N VAL A 91 -4.37 -13.73 -12.84
CA VAL A 91 -4.69 -13.42 -14.25
C VAL A 91 -3.45 -13.47 -15.15
N GLY A 92 -2.27 -13.80 -14.60
CA GLY A 92 -1.01 -13.91 -15.34
C GLY A 92 -0.37 -12.58 -15.74
N ASP A 93 -0.82 -11.45 -15.18
CA ASP A 93 -0.28 -10.12 -15.48
C ASP A 93 0.72 -9.69 -14.39
N ILE A 94 1.99 -10.11 -14.55
CA ILE A 94 3.05 -9.79 -13.60
C ILE A 94 3.34 -8.29 -13.49
N ILE A 95 3.14 -7.53 -14.58
CA ILE A 95 3.36 -6.09 -14.56
C ILE A 95 2.29 -5.43 -13.70
N PHE A 96 1.03 -5.81 -13.87
CA PHE A 96 -0.04 -5.34 -12.99
C PHE A 96 0.17 -5.82 -11.55
N ALA A 97 0.47 -7.11 -11.34
CA ALA A 97 0.67 -7.69 -10.02
C ALA A 97 1.77 -6.99 -9.21
N ALA A 98 2.92 -6.72 -9.85
CA ALA A 98 4.04 -6.05 -9.21
C ALA A 98 3.85 -4.52 -9.14
N SER A 99 3.00 -3.94 -10.00
CA SER A 99 2.88 -2.47 -10.09
C SER A 99 2.40 -1.81 -8.82
N THR A 100 1.42 -2.39 -8.12
CA THR A 100 0.93 -1.84 -6.85
C THR A 100 2.01 -1.83 -5.75
N PRO A 101 2.61 -2.97 -5.35
CA PRO A 101 3.65 -2.96 -4.31
C PRO A 101 4.88 -2.14 -4.71
N LEU A 102 5.29 -2.15 -5.98
CA LEU A 102 6.42 -1.32 -6.43
C LEU A 102 6.06 0.17 -6.45
N GLY A 103 4.84 0.53 -6.83
CA GLY A 103 4.33 1.90 -6.75
C GLY A 103 4.28 2.42 -5.31
N SER A 104 3.85 1.59 -4.36
CA SER A 104 3.77 1.96 -2.94
C SER A 104 5.14 2.39 -2.39
N ASN A 105 6.25 1.86 -2.92
CA ASN A 105 7.59 2.30 -2.53
C ASN A 105 7.90 3.77 -2.84
N PHE A 106 7.20 4.39 -3.79
CA PHE A 106 7.29 5.83 -4.09
C PHE A 106 6.24 6.64 -3.35
N ILE A 107 5.01 6.12 -3.27
CA ILE A 107 3.88 6.80 -2.64
C ILE A 107 4.07 6.92 -1.13
N ASN A 108 4.53 5.86 -0.46
CA ASN A 108 4.71 5.85 0.99
C ASN A 108 5.61 6.99 1.50
N PRO A 109 6.83 7.21 0.95
CA PRO A 109 7.63 8.38 1.27
C PRO A 109 6.94 9.71 1.01
N LEU A 110 6.20 9.85 -0.10
CA LEU A 110 5.47 11.08 -0.42
C LEU A 110 4.40 11.37 0.64
N LEU A 111 3.60 10.37 0.98
CA LEU A 111 2.56 10.49 2.00
C LEU A 111 3.16 10.75 3.40
N LEU A 112 4.33 10.19 3.72
CA LEU A 112 5.06 10.52 4.94
C LEU A 112 5.40 12.01 5.02
N LEU A 113 5.90 12.58 3.93
CA LEU A 113 6.23 14.01 3.86
C LEU A 113 4.98 14.87 4.04
N VAL A 114 3.87 14.49 3.40
CA VAL A 114 2.57 15.16 3.58
C VAL A 114 2.12 15.06 5.04
N ALA A 115 2.20 13.88 5.67
CA ALA A 115 1.82 13.70 7.07
C ALA A 115 2.70 14.53 8.02
N ALA A 116 4.00 14.63 7.72
CA ALA A 116 4.97 15.42 8.49
C ALA A 116 4.75 16.93 8.36
N LEU A 117 4.34 17.39 7.17
CA LEU A 117 3.90 18.77 6.94
C LEU A 117 2.63 19.08 7.75
N LEU A 118 1.59 18.24 7.62
CA LEU A 118 0.31 18.44 8.31
C LEU A 118 0.41 18.36 9.85
N SER A 119 1.42 17.68 10.37
CA SER A 119 1.67 17.56 11.82
C SER A 119 2.71 18.57 12.35
N GLY A 120 3.32 19.39 11.47
CA GLY A 120 4.39 20.32 11.85
C GLY A 120 5.68 19.64 12.33
N GLN A 121 5.89 18.36 11.97
CA GLN A 121 7.04 17.56 12.41
C GLN A 121 8.11 17.38 11.32
N LEU A 122 7.98 18.03 10.16
CA LEU A 122 8.84 17.82 9.00
C LEU A 122 10.35 17.91 9.33
N LEU A 123 10.78 18.99 9.99
CA LEU A 123 12.20 19.17 10.34
C LEU A 123 12.71 18.11 11.32
N THR A 124 11.89 17.71 12.29
CA THR A 124 12.25 16.70 13.28
C THR A 124 12.33 15.31 12.65
N LEU A 125 11.42 15.00 11.72
CA LEU A 125 11.44 13.77 10.94
C LEU A 125 12.75 13.62 10.16
N PHE A 126 13.19 14.66 9.45
CA PHE A 126 14.45 14.61 8.68
C PHE A 126 15.70 14.41 9.54
N ARG A 127 15.65 14.78 10.83
CA ARG A 127 16.76 14.59 11.77
C ARG A 127 16.72 13.20 12.41
N CYS A 128 15.56 12.57 12.49
CA CYS A 128 15.36 11.28 13.13
C CYS A 128 15.86 10.15 12.22
N HIS A 129 16.87 9.39 12.67
CA HIS A 129 17.45 8.24 11.96
C HIS A 129 17.75 8.49 10.46
N ARG A 130 18.20 9.70 10.12
CA ARG A 130 18.33 10.18 8.72
C ARG A 130 19.02 9.17 7.78
N GLY A 131 20.10 8.55 8.23
CA GLY A 131 20.89 7.63 7.40
C GLY A 131 20.05 6.42 7.02
N TYR A 132 19.50 5.74 8.02
CA TYR A 132 18.61 4.60 7.82
C TYR A 132 17.41 4.97 6.94
N SER A 133 16.69 6.04 7.26
CA SER A 133 15.49 6.45 6.52
C SER A 133 15.79 6.73 5.04
N LEU A 134 16.87 7.47 4.75
CA LEU A 134 17.24 7.80 3.38
C LEU A 134 17.70 6.55 2.62
N PHE A 135 18.58 5.73 3.21
CA PHE A 135 19.05 4.50 2.55
C PHE A 135 17.91 3.53 2.26
N THR A 136 16.96 3.38 3.18
CA THR A 136 15.80 2.50 2.94
C THR A 136 14.88 3.07 1.88
N ILE A 137 14.48 4.35 1.97
CA ILE A 137 13.57 4.97 1.00
C ILE A 137 14.17 4.96 -0.42
N PHE A 138 15.40 5.46 -0.57
CA PHE A 138 16.04 5.49 -1.89
C PHE A 138 16.40 4.10 -2.40
N GLY A 139 16.83 3.20 -1.51
CA GLY A 139 17.16 1.82 -1.87
C GLY A 139 15.95 1.06 -2.40
N THR A 140 14.82 1.10 -1.68
CA THR A 140 13.62 0.40 -2.13
C THR A 140 12.96 1.07 -3.33
N ALA A 141 12.97 2.41 -3.42
CA ALA A 141 12.50 3.12 -4.62
C ALA A 141 13.36 2.79 -5.86
N SER A 142 14.68 2.67 -5.70
CA SER A 142 15.58 2.28 -6.80
C SER A 142 15.30 0.86 -7.28
N LEU A 143 15.11 -0.09 -6.35
CA LEU A 143 14.68 -1.45 -6.71
C LEU A 143 13.33 -1.44 -7.44
N ALA A 144 12.36 -0.69 -6.91
CA ALA A 144 11.02 -0.58 -7.49
C ALA A 144 11.04 -0.01 -8.91
N GLY A 145 11.77 1.09 -9.14
CA GLY A 145 11.92 1.70 -10.46
C GLY A 145 12.70 0.82 -11.43
N SER A 146 13.77 0.17 -10.96
CA SER A 146 14.60 -0.69 -11.82
C SER A 146 13.83 -1.89 -12.38
N PHE A 147 12.84 -2.42 -11.66
CA PHE A 147 12.05 -3.57 -12.09
C PHE A 147 11.39 -3.35 -13.46
N PHE A 148 10.81 -2.16 -13.69
CA PHE A 148 10.12 -1.84 -14.95
C PHE A 148 11.05 -1.69 -16.16
N LEU A 149 12.37 -1.62 -15.93
CA LEU A 149 13.38 -1.55 -16.98
C LEU A 149 13.97 -2.93 -17.32
N LEU A 150 13.65 -3.96 -16.54
CA LEU A 150 14.23 -5.28 -16.68
C LEU A 150 13.43 -6.17 -17.63
N LYS A 151 14.16 -7.02 -18.35
CA LYS A 151 13.59 -8.13 -19.12
C LYS A 151 13.57 -9.39 -18.27
N THR A 152 12.63 -10.31 -18.55
CA THR A 152 12.44 -11.58 -17.83
C THR A 152 13.72 -12.35 -17.48
N PRO A 153 14.73 -12.50 -18.38
CA PRO A 153 15.96 -13.23 -18.04
C PRO A 153 16.76 -12.62 -16.87
N HIS A 154 16.52 -11.36 -16.54
CA HIS A 154 17.22 -10.64 -15.48
C HIS A 154 16.47 -10.64 -14.14
N TYR A 155 15.28 -11.22 -14.07
CA TYR A 155 14.50 -11.31 -12.84
C TYR A 155 15.27 -11.98 -11.69
N PRO A 156 16.07 -13.05 -11.89
CA PRO A 156 16.89 -13.63 -10.82
C PRO A 156 17.88 -12.63 -10.19
N TYR A 157 18.50 -11.76 -10.99
CA TYR A 157 19.42 -10.73 -10.47
C TYR A 157 18.69 -9.68 -9.65
N TRP A 158 17.48 -9.31 -10.07
CA TRP A 158 16.64 -8.39 -9.32
C TRP A 158 16.18 -8.99 -8.00
N LEU A 159 15.74 -10.26 -7.99
CA LEU A 159 15.36 -10.99 -6.78
C LEU A 159 16.52 -11.07 -5.77
N PHE A 160 17.72 -11.41 -6.24
CA PHE A 160 18.92 -11.41 -5.41
C PHE A 160 19.19 -10.02 -4.83
N SER A 161 19.17 -8.99 -5.67
CA SER A 161 19.41 -7.60 -5.26
C SER A 161 18.37 -7.11 -4.24
N ALA A 162 17.11 -7.49 -4.44
CA ALA A 162 16.02 -7.18 -3.54
C ALA A 162 16.28 -7.74 -2.14
N LEU A 163 16.62 -9.03 -2.03
CA LEU A 163 16.92 -9.67 -0.74
C LEU A 163 18.22 -9.12 -0.12
N ALA A 164 19.28 -9.00 -0.91
CA ALA A 164 20.59 -8.53 -0.46
C ALA A 164 20.54 -7.11 0.11
N LEU A 165 19.68 -6.25 -0.44
CA LEU A 165 19.48 -4.90 0.08
C LEU A 165 18.52 -4.86 1.27
N THR A 166 17.36 -5.52 1.16
CA THR A 166 16.26 -5.35 2.13
C THR A 166 16.42 -6.15 3.41
N LEU A 167 17.08 -7.33 3.38
CA LEU A 167 17.31 -8.12 4.59
C LEU A 167 18.21 -7.39 5.61
N PRO A 168 19.37 -6.81 5.21
CA PRO A 168 20.16 -6.00 6.13
C PRO A 168 19.41 -4.77 6.64
N LEU A 169 18.69 -4.05 5.78
CA LEU A 169 17.91 -2.88 6.19
C LEU A 169 16.83 -3.27 7.21
N PHE A 170 16.15 -4.38 7.01
CA PHE A 170 15.15 -4.87 7.97
C PHE A 170 15.79 -5.20 9.33
N TYR A 171 16.96 -5.81 9.35
CA TYR A 171 17.68 -6.15 10.58
C TYR A 171 18.23 -4.92 11.31
N LEU A 172 18.75 -3.94 10.56
CA LEU A 172 19.33 -2.69 11.08
C LEU A 172 18.29 -1.64 11.45
N ARG A 173 16.99 -1.97 11.38
CA ARG A 173 15.92 -1.02 11.68
C ARG A 173 16.02 -0.51 13.13
N PRO A 174 15.72 0.79 13.37
CA PRO A 174 15.68 1.33 14.72
C PRO A 174 14.70 0.57 15.63
N GLU A 175 15.03 0.46 16.92
CA GLU A 175 14.12 -0.11 17.90
C GLU A 175 12.94 0.83 18.18
N GLU A 176 11.74 0.26 18.19
CA GLU A 176 10.53 0.98 18.56
C GLU A 176 10.40 1.03 20.10
N GLN A 177 10.01 2.19 20.64
CA GLN A 177 9.69 2.29 22.06
C GLN A 177 8.48 1.41 22.39
N LYS A 178 8.54 0.69 23.51
CA LYS A 178 7.44 -0.18 23.97
C LYS A 178 6.15 0.64 24.11
N ARG A 179 5.16 0.34 23.27
CA ARG A 179 3.80 0.89 23.35
C ARG A 179 3.08 0.28 24.56
N GLN A 180 2.31 1.10 25.28
CA GLN A 180 1.36 0.61 26.29
C GLN A 180 0.23 -0.16 25.59
N GLU A 181 -0.24 -1.25 26.19
CA GLU A 181 -1.36 -2.02 25.67
C GLU A 181 -2.60 -1.11 25.54
N GLU A 182 -3.22 -1.12 24.35
CA GLU A 182 -4.41 -0.31 24.08
C GLU A 182 -5.65 -1.19 24.17
N ALA A 183 -6.69 -0.70 24.85
CA ALA A 183 -7.97 -1.40 24.92
C ALA A 183 -8.54 -1.61 23.50
N PHE A 184 -9.04 -2.82 23.23
CA PHE A 184 -9.74 -3.11 21.98
C PHE A 184 -11.02 -2.29 21.86
N THR A 185 -11.27 -1.71 20.69
CA THR A 185 -12.46 -0.92 20.39
C THR A 185 -13.68 -1.81 20.10
N PHE A 186 -13.46 -3.08 19.75
CA PHE A 186 -14.47 -4.12 19.61
C PHE A 186 -13.84 -5.51 19.80
N SER A 187 -14.67 -6.55 19.94
CA SER A 187 -14.22 -7.94 20.13
C SER A 187 -13.47 -8.48 18.90
N PRO A 188 -12.13 -8.67 18.97
CA PRO A 188 -11.30 -9.09 17.83
C PRO A 188 -11.74 -10.42 17.19
N ALA A 189 -12.06 -11.40 18.05
CA ALA A 189 -12.38 -12.76 17.61
C ALA A 189 -13.64 -12.85 16.73
N LEU A 190 -14.60 -11.95 16.93
CA LEU A 190 -15.86 -11.95 16.18
C LEU A 190 -15.72 -11.32 14.79
N TRP A 191 -14.79 -10.38 14.63
CA TRP A 191 -14.70 -9.53 13.43
C TRP A 191 -13.55 -9.89 12.49
N LEU A 192 -12.57 -10.68 12.96
CA LEU A 192 -11.45 -11.12 12.13
C LEU A 192 -11.92 -11.95 10.92
N LEU A 193 -12.77 -12.97 11.12
CA LEU A 193 -13.24 -13.81 10.03
C LEU A 193 -14.11 -13.04 9.02
N PRO A 194 -15.12 -12.23 9.43
CA PRO A 194 -15.83 -11.36 8.51
C PRO A 194 -14.93 -10.41 7.71
N ALA A 195 -13.88 -9.85 8.33
CA ALA A 195 -12.94 -8.98 7.64
C ALA A 195 -12.13 -9.73 6.58
N VAL A 196 -11.66 -10.94 6.88
CA VAL A 196 -10.95 -11.78 5.89
C VAL A 196 -11.88 -12.14 4.71
N ILE A 197 -13.14 -12.48 4.98
CA ILE A 197 -14.13 -12.76 3.92
C ILE A 197 -14.35 -11.51 3.06
N LEU A 198 -14.54 -10.34 3.68
CA LEU A 198 -14.72 -9.08 2.97
C LEU A 198 -13.50 -8.72 2.12
N LEU A 199 -12.29 -8.85 2.68
CA LEU A 199 -11.03 -8.60 1.97
C LEU A 199 -10.90 -9.51 0.74
N THR A 200 -11.24 -10.79 0.90
CA THR A 200 -11.15 -11.79 -0.18
C THR A 200 -12.18 -11.50 -1.27
N ALA A 201 -13.42 -11.19 -0.89
CA ALA A 201 -14.49 -10.86 -1.83
C ALA A 201 -14.18 -9.57 -2.61
N ALA A 202 -13.79 -8.50 -1.92
CA ALA A 202 -13.41 -7.25 -2.57
C ALA A 202 -12.18 -7.42 -3.47
N GLY A 203 -11.17 -8.17 -3.02
CA GLY A 203 -10.03 -8.54 -3.83
C GLY A 203 -10.41 -9.27 -5.12
N TYR A 204 -11.34 -10.21 -5.05
CA TYR A 204 -11.81 -10.95 -6.23
C TYR A 204 -12.42 -10.05 -7.32
N PHE A 205 -13.17 -9.02 -6.94
CA PHE A 205 -13.80 -8.08 -7.89
C PHE A 205 -12.87 -6.96 -8.38
N LEU A 206 -11.67 -6.83 -7.81
CA LEU A 206 -10.75 -5.75 -8.13
C LEU A 206 -10.27 -5.80 -9.59
N ASP A 207 -9.84 -6.95 -10.12
CA ASP A 207 -9.36 -7.02 -11.51
C ASP A 207 -10.43 -6.72 -12.56
N PRO A 208 -11.66 -7.26 -12.49
CA PRO A 208 -12.74 -6.88 -13.40
C PRO A 208 -13.02 -5.37 -13.39
N VAL A 209 -13.06 -4.76 -12.21
CA VAL A 209 -13.29 -3.31 -12.04
C VAL A 209 -12.13 -2.50 -12.62
N VAL A 210 -10.89 -2.89 -12.35
CA VAL A 210 -9.69 -2.25 -12.91
C VAL A 210 -9.63 -2.42 -14.43
N SER A 211 -9.96 -3.60 -14.95
CA SER A 211 -10.01 -3.89 -16.39
C SER A 211 -11.03 -3.03 -17.12
N PHE A 212 -12.25 -2.94 -16.57
CA PHE A 212 -13.30 -2.10 -17.09
C PHE A 212 -12.86 -0.63 -17.11
N THR A 213 -12.29 -0.16 -16.00
CA THR A 213 -11.85 1.23 -15.87
C THR A 213 -10.69 1.53 -16.83
N ALA A 214 -9.71 0.63 -16.95
CA ALA A 214 -8.58 0.74 -17.87
C ALA A 214 -9.06 0.88 -19.33
N HIS A 215 -9.99 0.02 -19.75
CA HIS A 215 -10.53 0.04 -21.09
C HIS A 215 -11.22 1.38 -21.42
N HIS A 216 -12.04 1.90 -20.51
CA HIS A 216 -12.83 3.11 -20.76
C HIS A 216 -12.08 4.42 -20.50
N SER A 217 -11.05 4.41 -19.65
CA SER A 217 -10.18 5.57 -19.39
C SER A 217 -8.92 5.61 -20.26
N ARG A 218 -8.66 4.54 -21.03
CA ARG A 218 -7.45 4.34 -21.85
C ARG A 218 -6.14 4.31 -21.06
N VAL A 219 -6.20 4.11 -19.74
CA VAL A 219 -5.01 3.97 -18.90
C VAL A 219 -4.54 2.51 -18.90
N PRO A 220 -3.26 2.22 -19.15
CA PRO A 220 -2.71 0.88 -19.00
C PRO A 220 -2.83 0.38 -17.55
N LYS A 221 -3.19 -0.90 -17.36
CA LYS A 221 -3.34 -1.51 -16.02
C LYS A 221 -2.13 -1.30 -15.11
N GLY A 222 -0.90 -1.44 -15.64
CA GLY A 222 0.32 -1.21 -14.86
C GLY A 222 0.44 0.23 -14.33
N VAL A 223 -0.04 1.23 -15.07
CA VAL A 223 -0.07 2.63 -14.60
C VAL A 223 -1.14 2.81 -13.52
N ILE A 224 -2.29 2.15 -13.67
CA ILE A 224 -3.34 2.13 -12.65
C ILE A 224 -2.80 1.53 -11.35
N GLY A 225 -2.13 0.39 -11.41
CA GLY A 225 -1.54 -0.24 -10.22
C GLY A 225 -0.46 0.63 -9.59
N PHE A 226 0.46 1.17 -10.40
CA PHE A 226 1.60 1.94 -9.92
C PHE A 226 1.25 3.31 -9.34
N ILE A 227 0.21 3.98 -9.84
CA ILE A 227 -0.17 5.33 -9.41
C ILE A 227 -1.44 5.30 -8.56
N VAL A 228 -2.52 4.70 -9.06
CA VAL A 228 -3.83 4.78 -8.43
C VAL A 228 -3.96 3.79 -7.28
N LEU A 229 -3.75 2.50 -7.57
CA LEU A 229 -3.90 1.48 -6.53
C LEU A 229 -2.87 1.65 -5.44
N SER A 230 -1.59 1.89 -5.77
CA SER A 230 -0.56 2.18 -4.76
C SER A 230 -0.94 3.37 -3.86
N THR A 231 -1.54 4.42 -4.41
CA THR A 231 -2.03 5.57 -3.60
C THR A 231 -3.14 5.16 -2.64
N LEU A 232 -4.08 4.33 -3.10
CA LEU A 232 -5.21 3.87 -2.29
C LEU A 232 -4.79 2.82 -1.25
N THR A 233 -3.87 1.92 -1.59
CA THR A 233 -3.35 0.90 -0.68
C THR A 233 -2.41 1.47 0.38
N SER A 234 -1.63 2.50 0.05
CA SER A 234 -0.80 3.28 1.00
C SER A 234 -1.61 4.23 1.91
N TRP A 235 -2.90 4.42 1.64
CA TRP A 235 -3.72 5.41 2.34
C TRP A 235 -3.92 5.11 3.85
N PRO A 236 -4.17 3.86 4.29
CA PRO A 236 -4.19 3.51 5.71
C PRO A 236 -2.84 3.78 6.40
N GLU A 237 -1.71 3.58 5.71
CA GLU A 237 -0.38 3.86 6.25
C GLU A 237 -0.15 5.36 6.45
N PHE A 238 -0.66 6.19 5.54
CA PHE A 238 -0.68 7.64 5.70
C PHE A 238 -1.45 8.06 6.95
N LYS A 239 -2.67 7.53 7.18
CA LYS A 239 -3.46 7.84 8.38
C LYS A 239 -2.73 7.43 9.65
N SER A 240 -2.12 6.25 9.66
CA SER A 240 -1.31 5.75 10.76
C SER A 240 -0.09 6.65 11.03
N CYS A 241 0.66 7.04 10.00
CA CYS A 241 1.77 7.98 10.11
C CYS A 241 1.34 9.32 10.67
N LEU A 242 0.24 9.89 10.15
CA LEU A 242 -0.29 11.17 10.62
C LEU A 242 -0.65 11.10 12.10
N ALA A 243 -1.26 10.01 12.56
CA ALA A 243 -1.58 9.80 13.97
C ALA A 243 -0.31 9.69 14.85
N LEU A 244 0.69 8.93 14.43
CA LEU A 244 1.98 8.76 15.13
C LEU A 244 2.73 10.09 15.23
N LEU A 245 2.80 10.86 14.14
CA LEU A 245 3.47 12.15 14.09
C LEU A 245 2.78 13.20 14.96
N LYS A 246 1.44 13.23 14.99
CA LYS A 246 0.67 14.08 15.92
C LYS A 246 0.96 13.76 17.38
N ARG A 247 1.28 12.51 17.70
CA ARG A 247 1.71 12.05 19.04
C ARG A 247 3.22 12.17 19.27
N LYS A 248 3.96 12.77 18.34
CA LYS A 248 5.44 12.91 18.36
C LYS A 248 6.19 11.57 18.41
N GLN A 249 5.56 10.48 17.96
CA GLN A 249 6.16 9.15 17.86
C GLN A 249 6.91 8.99 16.52
N LEU A 250 7.99 9.75 16.35
CA LEU A 250 8.72 9.88 15.09
C LEU A 250 9.31 8.54 14.59
N VAL A 251 9.90 7.75 15.49
CA VAL A 251 10.48 6.44 15.14
C VAL A 251 9.42 5.50 14.61
N GLY A 252 8.24 5.46 15.25
CA GLY A 252 7.11 4.66 14.78
C GLY A 252 6.64 5.09 13.39
N ALA A 253 6.56 6.40 13.11
CA ALA A 253 6.18 6.89 11.79
C ALA A 253 7.20 6.53 10.70
N ILE A 254 8.51 6.60 11.00
CA ILE A 254 9.57 6.16 10.08
C ILE A 254 9.48 4.66 9.83
N LEU A 255 9.30 3.86 10.89
CA LEU A 255 9.21 2.41 10.79
C LEU A 255 7.98 1.97 10.00
N ASN A 256 6.84 2.65 10.17
CA ASN A 256 5.62 2.38 9.40
C ASN A 256 5.90 2.41 7.89
N ILE A 257 6.66 3.41 7.43
CA ILE A 257 6.99 3.59 6.01
C ILE A 257 8.15 2.70 5.56
N THR A 258 9.23 2.64 6.34
CA THR A 258 10.43 1.90 5.93
C THR A 258 10.20 0.38 5.96
N VAL A 259 9.50 -0.14 6.96
CA VAL A 259 9.12 -1.56 7.02
C VAL A 259 8.08 -1.87 5.95
N SER A 260 7.14 -0.96 5.69
CA SER A 260 6.18 -1.16 4.61
C SER A 260 6.85 -1.24 3.24
N ASN A 261 7.76 -0.32 2.92
CA ASN A 261 8.53 -0.34 1.68
C ASN A 261 9.33 -1.65 1.52
N ILE A 262 10.02 -2.10 2.57
CA ILE A 262 10.72 -3.39 2.57
C ILE A 262 9.75 -4.54 2.27
N THR A 263 8.60 -4.55 2.95
CA THR A 263 7.57 -5.59 2.77
C THR A 263 7.01 -5.57 1.35
N ASN A 264 6.78 -4.40 0.77
CA ASN A 264 6.32 -4.26 -0.60
C ASN A 264 7.35 -4.78 -1.61
N ILE A 265 8.65 -4.56 -1.38
CA ILE A 265 9.70 -5.21 -2.18
C ILE A 265 9.65 -6.73 -2.02
N TRP A 266 9.42 -7.26 -0.81
CA TRP A 266 9.29 -8.71 -0.59
C TRP A 266 8.04 -9.28 -1.27
N LEU A 267 6.90 -8.60 -1.21
CA LEU A 267 5.68 -9.00 -1.92
C LEU A 267 5.93 -9.06 -3.43
N ALA A 268 6.51 -8.02 -4.01
CA ALA A 268 6.88 -8.03 -5.42
C ALA A 268 7.89 -9.14 -5.74
N ALA A 269 8.89 -9.39 -4.88
CA ALA A 269 9.86 -10.47 -5.05
C ALA A 269 9.20 -11.86 -5.01
N ILE A 270 8.26 -12.08 -4.10
CA ILE A 270 7.49 -13.33 -4.04
C ILE A 270 6.68 -13.50 -5.32
N GLY A 271 6.01 -12.45 -5.81
CA GLY A 271 5.24 -12.53 -7.05
C GLY A 271 6.10 -12.77 -8.28
N VAL A 272 7.24 -12.08 -8.38
CA VAL A 272 8.21 -12.28 -9.47
C VAL A 272 8.80 -13.69 -9.44
N ALA A 273 9.13 -14.21 -8.25
CA ALA A 273 9.61 -15.58 -8.10
C ALA A 273 8.53 -16.60 -8.47
N ALA A 274 7.29 -16.41 -8.01
CA ALA A 274 6.16 -17.28 -8.34
C ALA A 274 5.89 -17.32 -9.84
N TYR A 275 5.94 -16.16 -10.52
CA TYR A 275 5.81 -16.07 -11.97
C TYR A 275 6.98 -16.76 -12.69
N TYR A 276 8.22 -16.40 -12.35
CA TYR A 276 9.42 -16.88 -13.05
C TYR A 276 9.68 -18.38 -12.88
N PHE A 277 9.48 -18.93 -11.68
CA PHE A 277 9.70 -20.35 -11.40
C PHE A 277 8.44 -21.21 -11.57
N GLY A 278 7.26 -20.58 -11.62
CA GLY A 278 5.98 -21.26 -11.84
C GLY A 278 5.74 -21.72 -13.27
N GLY A 279 6.59 -21.33 -14.22
CA GLY A 279 6.56 -21.81 -15.61
C GLY A 279 5.41 -21.24 -16.45
N GLN A 280 4.89 -20.05 -16.10
CA GLN A 280 3.97 -19.29 -16.95
C GLN A 280 4.71 -18.35 -17.90
#